data_AF-A0A4Y2DBV1-F1
#
_entry.id   AF-A0A4Y2DBV1-F1
#
_cell.length_a   1.000
_cell.length_b   1.000
_cell.length_c   1.000
_cell.angle_alpha   90.00
_cell.angle_beta   90.00
_cell.angle_gamma   90.00
#
_symmetry.space_group_name_H-M   'P 1'
#
loop_
_entity.id
_entity.type
_entity.pdbx_description
1 polymer ?
#
loop_
_entity_poly.entity_id
_entity_poly.type
_entity_poly.pdbx_seq_one_letter_code
_entity_poly.pdbx_strand_id
1 'polypeptide(L)'
;MIKHLTTESQAALLNFYNRIWQEQYFPTQWQQAIIIPLLKPGKDPKNPSNYRPIALTCCLCKLLERMINRRLMYYLEANKSLHPSQSGFRKGRSTIDNLLALETDIRLAFLQRKHLVAVFFDIEKAYDRTWRYGILKDLYDLGLRGNLPIFIKFFTTPEIPSQSRI
;
A
#
# COMPACT_ATOMS: atom_id res chain seq x y z
N MET A 1 16.09 9.09 -9.58
CA MET A 1 16.54 7.97 -10.44
C MET A 1 15.98 8.06 -11.85
N ILE A 2 14.66 7.92 -12.06
CA ILE A 2 14.10 7.87 -13.45
C ILE A 2 14.02 9.26 -14.11
N LYS A 3 13.89 10.34 -13.33
CA LYS A 3 13.81 11.72 -13.85
C LYS A 3 15.07 12.20 -14.58
N HIS A 4 16.19 11.51 -14.41
CA HIS A 4 17.47 11.87 -15.04
C HIS A 4 17.82 10.93 -16.21
N LEU A 5 16.93 10.00 -16.57
CA LEU A 5 17.12 9.18 -17.75
C LEU A 5 16.87 10.00 -19.02
N THR A 6 17.59 9.67 -20.09
CA THR A 6 17.34 10.24 -21.42
C THR A 6 15.93 9.89 -21.90
N THR A 7 15.40 10.67 -22.84
CA THR A 7 14.06 10.46 -23.39
C THR A 7 13.93 9.08 -24.03
N GLU A 8 14.98 8.59 -24.68
CA GLU A 8 15.04 7.25 -25.30
C GLU A 8 14.91 6.16 -24.24
N SER A 9 15.63 6.32 -23.12
CA SER A 9 15.56 5.36 -22.00
C SER A 9 14.19 5.37 -21.33
N GLN A 10 13.55 6.54 -21.21
CA GLN A 10 12.18 6.64 -20.69
C GLN A 10 11.17 5.98 -21.64
N ALA A 11 11.31 6.17 -22.94
CA ALA A 11 10.46 5.53 -23.96
C ALA A 11 10.63 4.01 -23.95
N ALA A 12 11.86 3.52 -23.86
CA ALA A 12 12.15 2.09 -23.74
C ALA A 12 11.50 1.47 -22.49
N LEU A 13 11.60 2.14 -21.34
CA LEU A 13 10.93 1.71 -20.10
C LEU A 13 9.41 1.71 -20.24
N LEU A 14 8.84 2.74 -20.87
CA LEU A 14 7.39 2.80 -21.10
C LEU A 14 6.92 1.63 -21.98
N ASN A 15 7.63 1.35 -23.07
CA ASN A 15 7.33 0.22 -23.95
C ASN A 15 7.43 -1.12 -23.20
N PHE A 16 8.46 -1.29 -22.37
CA PHE A 16 8.63 -2.46 -21.51
C PHE A 16 7.43 -2.65 -20.54
N TYR A 17 6.99 -1.59 -19.84
CA TYR A 17 5.85 -1.68 -18.94
C TYR A 17 4.54 -1.92 -19.67
N ASN A 18 4.32 -1.29 -20.82
CA ASN A 18 3.13 -1.50 -21.63
C ASN A 18 3.05 -2.96 -22.10
N ARG A 19 4.17 -3.52 -22.54
CA ARG A 19 4.25 -4.93 -22.95
C ARG A 19 3.91 -5.88 -21.80
N ILE A 20 4.58 -5.74 -20.64
CA ILE A 20 4.27 -6.54 -19.44
C ILE A 20 2.81 -6.41 -19.03
N TRP A 21 2.27 -5.19 -19.08
CA TRP A 21 0.88 -4.94 -18.72
C TRP A 21 -0.10 -5.63 -19.67
N GLN A 22 0.16 -5.60 -20.98
CA GLN A 22 -0.68 -6.22 -22.01
C GLN A 22 -0.57 -7.75 -22.00
N GLU A 23 0.65 -8.28 -21.88
CA GLU A 23 0.93 -9.72 -21.87
C GLU A 23 0.58 -10.38 -20.52
N GLN A 24 0.35 -9.58 -19.47
CA GLN A 24 0.07 -10.05 -18.10
C GLN A 24 1.19 -10.94 -17.51
N TYR A 25 2.40 -10.80 -18.04
CA TYR A 25 3.57 -11.59 -17.64
C TYR A 25 4.53 -10.75 -16.81
N PHE A 26 4.49 -10.95 -15.49
CA PHE A 26 5.32 -10.21 -14.54
C PHE A 26 6.56 -11.05 -14.16
N PRO A 27 7.77 -10.48 -14.12
CA PRO A 27 8.96 -11.20 -13.68
C PRO A 27 8.81 -11.71 -12.24
N THR A 28 8.99 -13.01 -11.99
CA THR A 28 8.87 -13.63 -10.65
C THR A 28 9.86 -13.03 -9.64
N GLN A 29 11.01 -12.53 -10.11
CA GLN A 29 11.98 -11.79 -9.31
C GLN A 29 11.39 -10.53 -8.66
N TRP A 30 10.27 -10.00 -9.16
CA TRP A 30 9.59 -8.85 -8.56
C TRP A 30 8.86 -9.19 -7.26
N GLN A 31 8.56 -10.48 -7.00
CA GLN A 31 8.01 -10.95 -5.73
C GLN A 31 9.09 -11.15 -4.65
N GLN A 32 10.37 -11.04 -5.03
CA GLN A 32 11.49 -11.20 -4.11
C GLN A 32 11.89 -9.85 -3.49
N ALA A 33 12.32 -9.88 -2.23
CA ALA A 33 12.81 -8.70 -1.53
C ALA A 33 14.02 -9.04 -0.67
N ILE A 34 14.97 -8.11 -0.62
CA ILE A 34 16.09 -8.18 0.35
C ILE A 34 15.59 -7.58 1.66
N ILE A 35 15.62 -8.37 2.74
CA ILE A 35 15.19 -7.91 4.06
C ILE A 35 16.37 -7.26 4.79
N ILE A 36 16.25 -5.98 5.09
CA ILE A 36 17.22 -5.23 5.91
C ILE A 36 16.61 -4.99 7.30
N PRO A 37 17.17 -5.57 8.37
CA PRO A 37 16.71 -5.30 9.72
C PRO A 37 17.23 -3.94 10.19
N LEU A 38 16.33 -3.01 10.52
CA LEU A 38 16.67 -1.72 11.13
C LEU A 38 16.36 -1.72 12.63
N LEU A 39 17.37 -1.43 13.45
CA LEU A 39 17.20 -1.34 14.89
C LEU A 39 16.27 -0.17 15.26
N LYS A 40 15.31 -0.41 16.16
CA LYS A 40 14.47 0.64 16.75
C LYS A 40 15.35 1.60 17.58
N PRO A 41 15.19 2.93 17.46
CA PRO A 41 15.98 3.88 18.23
C PRO A 41 15.93 3.59 19.75
N GLY A 42 17.10 3.60 20.41
CA GLY A 42 17.22 3.41 21.86
C GLY A 42 16.90 2.00 22.37
N LYS A 43 16.88 0.98 21.51
CA LYS A 43 16.62 -0.42 21.90
C LYS A 43 17.88 -1.29 21.85
N ASP A 44 17.89 -2.34 22.65
CA ASP A 44 19.00 -3.30 22.75
C ASP A 44 19.21 -4.05 21.42
N PRO A 45 20.40 -3.98 20.79
CA PRO A 45 20.74 -4.73 19.58
C PRO A 45 20.71 -6.25 19.75
N LYS A 46 20.81 -6.78 20.98
CA LYS A 46 20.84 -8.24 21.21
C LYS A 46 19.48 -8.91 21.09
N ASN A 47 18.39 -8.14 21.12
CA ASN A 47 17.04 -8.69 21.04
C ASN A 47 16.48 -8.54 19.61
N PRO A 48 16.24 -9.65 18.87
CA PRO A 48 15.72 -9.62 17.51
C PRO A 48 14.38 -8.88 17.34
N SER A 49 13.52 -8.87 18.36
CA SER A 49 12.22 -8.18 18.31
C SER A 49 12.36 -6.64 18.28
N ASN A 50 13.56 -6.12 18.55
CA ASN A 50 13.88 -4.70 18.45
C ASN A 50 14.19 -4.23 17.03
N TYR A 51 14.22 -5.13 16.05
CA TYR A 51 14.43 -4.75 14.65
C TYR A 51 13.10 -4.60 13.90
N ARG A 52 13.07 -3.67 12.94
CA ARG A 52 12.01 -3.55 11.94
C ARG A 52 12.55 -4.12 10.63
N PRO A 53 11.94 -5.16 10.04
CA PRO A 53 12.34 -5.62 8.72
C PRO A 53 11.91 -4.59 7.66
N ILE A 54 12.84 -4.16 6.82
CA ILE A 54 12.55 -3.36 5.62
C ILE A 54 12.77 -4.25 4.40
N ALA A 55 11.72 -4.41 3.59
CA ALA A 55 11.79 -5.12 2.32
C ALA A 55 12.27 -4.17 1.21
N LEU A 56 13.46 -4.43 0.66
CA LEU A 56 13.94 -3.80 -0.56
C LEU A 56 13.53 -4.61 -1.78
N THR A 57 12.48 -4.15 -2.45
CA THR A 57 12.00 -4.73 -3.72
C THR A 57 12.66 -4.07 -4.94
N CYS A 58 12.53 -4.73 -6.10
CA CYS A 58 13.05 -4.29 -7.39
C CYS A 58 12.60 -2.85 -7.74
N CYS A 59 13.55 -2.00 -8.18
CA CYS A 59 13.28 -0.61 -8.56
C CYS A 59 12.31 -0.49 -9.75
N LEU A 60 12.38 -1.40 -10.72
CA LEU A 60 11.46 -1.42 -11.86
C LEU A 60 10.04 -1.80 -11.41
N CYS A 61 9.93 -2.79 -10.51
CA CYS A 61 8.66 -3.16 -9.89
C CYS A 61 8.01 -1.97 -9.18
N LYS A 62 8.77 -1.28 -8.31
CA LYS A 62 8.30 -0.08 -7.58
C LYS A 62 7.79 1.02 -8.52
N LEU A 63 8.40 1.16 -9.69
CA LEU A 63 7.95 2.14 -10.67
C LEU A 63 6.58 1.76 -11.26
N LEU A 64 6.39 0.51 -11.65
CA LEU A 64 5.10 0.02 -12.14
C LEU A 64 4.02 0.10 -11.05
N GLU A 65 4.31 -0.36 -9.84
CA GLU A 65 3.43 -0.23 -8.67
C GLU A 65 2.97 1.22 -8.48
N ARG A 66 3.90 2.18 -8.58
CA ARG A 66 3.58 3.61 -8.45
C ARG A 66 2.67 4.11 -9.56
N MET A 67 2.88 3.68 -10.81
CA MET A 67 2.00 4.05 -11.93
C MET A 67 0.59 3.50 -11.74
N ILE A 68 0.49 2.24 -11.33
CA ILE A 68 -0.78 1.54 -11.07
C ILE A 68 -1.50 2.18 -9.89
N ASN A 69 -0.82 2.40 -8.76
CA ASN A 69 -1.39 3.03 -7.58
C ASN A 69 -1.95 4.42 -7.89
N ARG A 70 -1.26 5.24 -8.70
CA ARG A 70 -1.78 6.54 -9.14
C ARG A 70 -3.09 6.42 -9.91
N ARG A 71 -3.19 5.47 -10.85
CA ARG A 71 -4.42 5.23 -11.63
C ARG A 71 -5.56 4.70 -10.76
N LEU A 72 -5.25 3.75 -9.87
CA LEU A 72 -6.22 3.20 -8.92
C LEU A 72 -6.75 4.30 -7.99
N MET A 73 -5.88 5.11 -7.39
CA MET A 73 -6.32 6.20 -6.52
C MET A 73 -7.19 7.21 -7.26
N TYR A 74 -6.83 7.57 -8.50
CA TYR A 74 -7.68 8.43 -9.32
C TYR A 74 -9.08 7.85 -9.50
N TYR A 75 -9.19 6.55 -9.82
CA TYR A 75 -10.46 5.86 -9.96
C TYR A 75 -11.27 5.86 -8.66
N LEU A 76 -10.66 5.52 -7.53
CA LEU A 76 -11.34 5.44 -6.24
C LEU A 76 -11.85 6.80 -5.76
N GLU A 77 -11.09 7.87 -6.01
CA GLU A 77 -11.49 9.24 -5.69
C GLU A 77 -12.63 9.73 -6.59
N ALA A 78 -12.51 9.52 -7.91
CA ALA A 78 -13.51 9.95 -8.88
C ALA A 78 -14.88 9.30 -8.63
N ASN A 79 -14.88 8.02 -8.20
CA ASN A 79 -16.08 7.28 -7.87
C ASN A 79 -16.53 7.40 -6.40
N LYS A 80 -15.84 8.22 -5.58
CA LYS A 80 -16.11 8.38 -4.14
C LYS A 80 -16.16 7.05 -3.38
N SER A 81 -15.33 6.08 -3.79
CA SER A 81 -15.30 4.73 -3.19
C SER A 81 -14.61 4.71 -1.82
N LEU A 82 -13.87 5.76 -1.45
CA LEU A 82 -13.19 5.90 -0.16
C LEU A 82 -14.03 6.69 0.82
N HIS A 83 -14.12 6.22 2.06
CA HIS A 83 -14.86 6.90 3.11
C HIS A 83 -14.30 8.33 3.36
N PRO A 84 -15.15 9.35 3.56
CA PRO A 84 -14.70 10.73 3.78
C PRO A 84 -13.75 10.91 4.96
N SER A 85 -13.94 10.12 6.03
CA SER A 85 -13.09 10.14 7.23
C SER A 85 -11.77 9.36 7.07
N GLN A 86 -11.52 8.72 5.93
CA GLN A 86 -10.25 8.06 5.67
C GLN A 86 -9.20 9.08 5.20
N SER A 87 -8.27 9.39 6.10
CA SER A 87 -7.16 10.32 5.83
C SER A 87 -5.84 9.61 5.50
N GLY A 88 -5.65 8.37 5.97
CA GLY A 88 -4.43 7.59 5.72
C GLY A 88 -4.25 7.25 4.24
N PHE A 89 -3.01 7.38 3.75
CA PHE A 89 -2.59 7.02 2.38
C PHE A 89 -3.37 7.74 1.25
N ARG A 90 -4.02 8.87 1.57
CA ARG A 90 -4.86 9.63 0.63
C ARG A 90 -4.22 10.98 0.32
N LYS A 91 -4.15 11.33 -0.97
CA LYS A 91 -3.52 12.59 -1.40
C LYS A 91 -4.34 13.78 -0.90
N GLY A 92 -3.66 14.79 -0.36
CA GLY A 92 -4.33 16.00 0.15
C GLY A 92 -5.01 15.81 1.51
N ARG A 93 -4.78 14.68 2.18
CA ARG A 93 -5.17 14.42 3.56
C ARG A 93 -3.93 14.22 4.44
N SER A 94 -4.09 14.46 5.72
CA SER A 94 -3.04 14.36 6.73
C SER A 94 -3.60 13.82 8.05
N THR A 95 -2.71 13.51 8.99
CA THR A 95 -3.11 13.14 10.35
C THR A 95 -3.79 14.29 11.10
N ILE A 96 -3.55 15.54 10.69
CA ILE A 96 -4.15 16.73 11.27
C ILE A 96 -5.66 16.75 11.00
N ASP A 97 -6.13 16.28 9.85
CA ASP A 97 -7.56 16.23 9.54
C ASP A 97 -8.34 15.39 10.56
N ASN A 98 -7.78 14.23 10.93
CA ASN A 98 -8.37 13.35 11.94
C ASN A 98 -8.29 13.95 13.34
N LEU A 99 -7.20 14.64 13.66
CA LEU A 99 -7.05 15.34 14.94
C LEU A 99 -8.08 16.46 15.10
N LEU A 100 -8.25 17.28 14.07
CA LEU A 100 -9.23 18.36 14.06
C LEU A 100 -10.67 17.83 14.16
N ALA A 101 -10.97 16.71 13.49
CA ALA A 101 -12.27 16.05 13.63
C ALA A 101 -12.55 15.65 15.09
N LEU A 102 -11.59 14.96 15.74
CA LEU A 102 -11.72 14.56 17.14
C LEU A 102 -11.80 15.78 18.08
N GLU A 103 -10.97 16.80 17.86
CA GLU A 103 -11.00 18.03 18.66
C GLU A 103 -12.36 18.73 18.55
N THR A 104 -12.91 18.79 17.34
CA THR A 104 -14.24 19.36 17.09
C THR A 104 -15.31 18.60 17.86
N ASP A 105 -15.29 17.26 17.82
CA ASP A 105 -16.24 16.43 18.56
C ASP A 105 -16.13 16.63 20.08
N ILE A 106 -14.91 16.76 20.62
CA ILE A 106 -14.66 17.06 22.03
C ILE A 106 -15.27 18.42 22.41
N ARG A 107 -15.02 19.46 21.61
CA ARG A 107 -15.54 20.82 21.86
C ARG A 107 -17.07 20.84 21.80
N LEU A 108 -17.67 20.14 20.84
CA LEU A 108 -19.13 20.05 20.71
C LEU A 108 -19.76 19.33 21.90
N ALA A 109 -19.18 18.22 22.35
CA ALA A 109 -19.67 17.51 23.55
C ALA A 109 -19.61 18.40 24.79
N PHE A 110 -18.52 19.15 24.97
CA PHE A 110 -18.37 20.09 26.07
C PHE A 110 -19.44 21.19 26.06
N LEU A 111 -19.66 21.83 24.90
CA LEU A 111 -20.70 22.86 24.73
C LEU A 111 -22.11 22.33 25.02
N GLN A 112 -22.38 21.07 24.66
CA GLN A 112 -23.66 20.41 24.89
C GLN A 112 -23.79 19.80 26.29
N ARG A 113 -22.79 19.97 27.17
CA ARG A 113 -22.73 19.33 28.50
C ARG A 113 -22.89 17.80 28.45
N LYS A 114 -22.34 17.18 27.40
CA LYS A 114 -22.32 15.72 27.21
C LYS A 114 -20.92 15.18 27.46
N HIS A 115 -20.84 13.89 27.75
CA HIS A 115 -19.59 13.15 27.75
C HIS A 115 -19.29 12.60 26.36
N LEU A 116 -18.04 12.73 25.92
CA LEU A 116 -17.52 12.05 24.74
C LEU A 116 -16.64 10.90 25.19
N VAL A 117 -16.86 9.72 24.60
CA VAL A 117 -16.01 8.54 24.78
C VAL A 117 -15.38 8.21 23.44
N ALA A 118 -14.05 8.13 23.39
CA ALA A 118 -13.30 7.74 22.21
C ALA A 118 -12.74 6.33 22.39
N VAL A 119 -12.90 5.49 21.37
CA VAL A 119 -12.35 4.12 21.33
C VAL A 119 -11.35 4.05 20.18
N PHE A 120 -10.11 3.67 20.49
CA PHE A 120 -9.03 3.56 19.51
C PHE A 120 -8.73 2.10 19.23
N PHE A 121 -8.82 1.71 17.96
CA PHE A 121 -8.48 0.37 17.49
C PHE A 121 -7.12 0.39 16.79
N ASP A 122 -6.29 -0.61 17.09
CA ASP A 122 -5.07 -0.89 16.35
C ASP A 122 -5.07 -2.35 15.89
N ILE A 123 -4.67 -2.57 14.64
CA ILE A 123 -4.67 -3.90 14.03
C ILE A 123 -3.23 -4.43 14.07
N GLU A 124 -3.01 -5.45 14.90
CA GLU A 124 -1.72 -6.12 14.95
C GLU A 124 -1.36 -6.74 13.59
N LYS A 125 -0.18 -6.38 13.05
CA LYS A 125 0.35 -6.90 11.78
C LYS A 125 -0.66 -6.78 10.62
N ALA A 126 -1.29 -5.61 10.47
CA ALA A 126 -2.34 -5.36 9.48
C ALA A 126 -2.01 -5.84 8.06
N TYR A 127 -0.79 -5.57 7.56
CA TYR A 127 -0.37 -5.99 6.22
C TYR A 127 -0.22 -7.51 6.10
N ASP A 128 0.30 -8.19 7.13
CA ASP A 128 0.48 -9.64 7.12
C ASP A 128 -0.86 -10.39 7.24
N ARG A 129 -1.83 -9.78 7.94
CA ARG A 129 -3.17 -10.34 8.19
C ARG A 129 -4.21 -9.95 7.14
N THR A 130 -3.80 -9.27 6.07
CA THR A 130 -4.73 -8.77 5.06
C THR A 130 -5.44 -9.92 4.33
N TRP A 131 -6.77 -9.87 4.25
CA TRP A 131 -7.57 -10.89 3.57
C TRP A 131 -7.47 -10.76 2.05
N ARG A 132 -6.54 -11.52 1.46
CA ARG A 132 -6.20 -11.48 0.03
C ARG A 132 -7.40 -11.68 -0.90
N TYR A 133 -8.26 -12.66 -0.58
CA TYR A 133 -9.49 -12.89 -1.34
C TYR A 133 -10.44 -11.69 -1.23
N GLY A 134 -10.55 -11.11 -0.03
CA GLY A 134 -11.34 -9.89 0.21
C GLY A 134 -10.92 -8.75 -0.71
N ILE A 135 -9.61 -8.47 -0.83
CA ILE A 135 -9.11 -7.43 -1.75
C ILE A 135 -9.58 -7.69 -3.19
N LEU A 136 -9.38 -8.91 -3.70
CA LEU A 136 -9.74 -9.22 -5.08
C LEU A 136 -11.25 -9.16 -5.30
N LYS A 137 -12.04 -9.54 -4.29
CA LYS A 137 -13.50 -9.38 -4.30
C LYS A 137 -13.90 -7.91 -4.29
N ASP A 138 -13.30 -7.07 -3.45
CA ASP A 138 -13.62 -5.63 -3.40
C ASP A 138 -13.30 -4.94 -4.73
N LEU A 139 -12.17 -5.27 -5.35
CA LEU A 139 -11.86 -4.79 -6.71
C LEU A 139 -12.92 -5.25 -7.72
N TYR A 140 -13.39 -6.49 -7.58
CA TYR A 140 -14.47 -6.99 -8.41
C TYR A 140 -15.77 -6.21 -8.16
N ASP A 141 -16.19 -6.02 -6.91
CA ASP A 141 -17.43 -5.33 -6.59
C ASP A 141 -17.39 -3.85 -7.00
N LEU A 142 -16.20 -3.23 -7.01
CA LEU A 142 -15.94 -1.88 -7.54
C LEU A 142 -15.88 -1.79 -9.07
N GLY A 143 -16.11 -2.88 -9.81
CA GLY A 143 -16.08 -2.85 -11.28
C GLY A 143 -14.67 -2.84 -11.90
N LEU A 144 -13.60 -2.98 -11.09
CA LEU A 144 -12.24 -3.08 -11.59
C LEU A 144 -11.99 -4.50 -12.12
N ARG A 145 -11.72 -4.63 -13.43
CA ARG A 145 -11.49 -5.90 -14.13
C ARG A 145 -10.18 -5.88 -14.94
N GLY A 146 -9.78 -7.05 -15.44
CA GLY A 146 -8.63 -7.19 -16.33
C GLY A 146 -7.30 -7.12 -15.58
N ASN A 147 -6.35 -6.37 -16.14
CA ASN A 147 -4.94 -6.43 -15.76
C ASN A 147 -4.66 -5.95 -14.32
N LEU A 148 -5.47 -5.04 -13.78
CA LEU A 148 -5.26 -4.50 -12.43
C LEU A 148 -5.46 -5.56 -11.32
N PRO A 149 -6.60 -6.26 -11.24
CA PRO A 149 -6.74 -7.39 -10.32
C PRO A 149 -5.69 -8.49 -10.54
N ILE A 150 -5.29 -8.77 -11.79
CA ILE A 150 -4.27 -9.78 -12.10
C ILE A 150 -2.89 -9.36 -11.54
N PHE A 151 -2.52 -8.09 -11.73
CA PHE A 151 -1.29 -7.52 -11.15
C PHE A 151 -1.30 -7.59 -9.62
N ILE A 152 -2.41 -7.22 -8.98
CA ILE A 152 -2.53 -7.30 -7.51
C ILE A 152 -2.45 -8.76 -7.05
N LYS A 153 -3.14 -9.67 -7.75
CA LYS A 153 -3.10 -11.11 -7.48
C LYS A 153 -1.67 -11.66 -7.51
N PHE A 154 -0.86 -11.23 -8.49
CA PHE A 154 0.54 -11.62 -8.59
C PHE A 154 1.33 -11.35 -7.30
N PHE A 155 1.12 -10.22 -6.61
CA PHE A 155 1.80 -9.96 -5.33
C PHE A 155 1.12 -10.61 -4.12
N THR A 156 -0.20 -10.80 -4.17
CA THR A 156 -0.92 -11.35 -3.00
C THR A 156 -0.85 -12.86 -2.93
N THR A 157 -0.72 -13.56 -4.06
CA THR A 157 -0.58 -15.02 -4.12
C THR A 157 0.79 -15.34 -4.70
N PRO A 158 1.85 -15.35 -3.88
CA PRO A 158 3.10 -15.93 -4.33
C PRO A 158 2.85 -17.41 -4.62
N GLU A 159 3.30 -17.89 -5.78
CA GLU A 159 3.57 -19.30 -5.95
C GLU A 159 4.53 -19.66 -4.83
N ILE A 160 4.10 -20.52 -3.90
CA ILE A 160 4.98 -21.06 -2.87
C ILE A 160 6.08 -21.79 -3.65
N PRO A 161 7.35 -21.33 -3.63
CA PRO A 161 8.41 -22.20 -4.09
C PRO A 161 8.43 -23.33 -3.08
N SER A 162 8.05 -24.53 -3.50
CA SER A 162 8.42 -25.74 -2.79
C SER A 162 9.93 -25.67 -2.59
N GLN A 163 10.37 -25.67 -1.33
CA GLN A 163 11.76 -25.64 -0.85
C GLN A 163 12.34 -24.26 -0.54
N SER A 164 12.21 -23.84 0.71
CA SER A 164 13.33 -23.51 1.63
C SER A 164 12.77 -22.82 2.87
N ARG A 165 12.26 -23.63 3.80
CA ARG A 165 12.23 -23.25 5.22
C ARG A 165 13.62 -23.54 5.77
N ILE A 166 14.32 -22.48 6.17
CA ILE A 166 15.33 -22.57 7.24
C ILE A 166 14.59 -22.15 8.51
#